data_AF-A0A5B9MG21-F1
#
_entry.id   AF-A0A5B9MG21-F1
#
_cell.length_a   1.000
_cell.length_b   1.000
_cell.length_c   1.000
_cell.angle_alpha   90.00
_cell.angle_beta   90.00
_cell.angle_gamma   90.00
#
_symmetry.space_group_name_H-M   'P 1'
#
loop_
_entity.id
_entity.type
_entity.pdbx_description
1 polymer ?
#
loop_
_entity_poly.entity_id
_entity_poly.type
_entity_poly.pdbx_seq_one_letter_code
_entity_poly.pdbx_strand_id
1 'polypeptide(L)'
;MSNTKKSSSAVESAVNHTFPSAETLPERIAQQIQNNHYVAAYDALRTLPRSPLNLSCLGVLAMRIGHAEEAIRVFRGMVLTPGTTICRSDAGDTLLINYATALLLGNLPSGALDVLGNLQNRDALPAVQIRSAIKRWASGLSFWRRWDWKLNHIEPPNCSVPIDFAPGIFPIAIQSHGVTLAESELGQALDRAGRHSKHHQLSD
;
A
#
# COMPACT_ATOMS: atom_id res chain seq x y z
N MET A 1 -20.43 -38.29 3.08
CA MET A 1 -20.26 -37.80 1.70
C MET A 1 -20.12 -36.29 1.74
N SER A 2 -18.95 -35.81 1.30
CA SER A 2 -18.66 -34.48 0.75
C SER A 2 -18.77 -33.23 1.65
N ASN A 3 -17.60 -32.85 2.20
CA ASN A 3 -17.24 -31.51 2.65
C ASN A 3 -17.11 -30.54 1.45
N THR A 4 -17.69 -29.35 1.56
CA THR A 4 -17.41 -28.21 0.66
C THR A 4 -16.57 -27.15 1.39
N LYS A 5 -15.25 -27.35 1.39
CA LYS A 5 -14.28 -26.26 1.59
C LYS A 5 -14.09 -25.55 0.25
N LYS A 6 -14.73 -24.39 0.06
CA LYS A 6 -14.47 -23.51 -1.07
C LYS A 6 -14.52 -22.07 -0.57
N SER A 7 -13.35 -21.46 -0.40
CA SER A 7 -13.06 -20.03 -0.62
C SER A 7 -11.74 -19.66 0.05
N SER A 8 -10.63 -20.05 -0.60
CA SER A 8 -9.29 -19.51 -0.34
C SER A 8 -8.64 -19.21 -1.69
N SER A 9 -9.30 -18.40 -2.51
CA SER A 9 -8.84 -18.01 -3.86
C SER A 9 -9.43 -16.66 -4.26
N ALA A 10 -9.28 -15.65 -3.39
CA ALA A 10 -9.74 -14.29 -3.67
C ALA A 10 -8.72 -13.20 -3.30
N VAL A 11 -7.54 -13.56 -2.76
CA VAL A 11 -6.52 -12.59 -2.32
C VAL A 11 -5.39 -12.43 -3.36
N GLU A 12 -5.37 -13.24 -4.42
CA GLU A 12 -4.22 -13.34 -5.33
C GLU A 12 -4.39 -12.60 -6.68
N SER A 13 -5.57 -12.05 -6.98
CA SER A 13 -5.88 -11.51 -8.32
C SER A 13 -5.69 -9.98 -8.49
N ALA A 14 -5.00 -9.29 -7.58
CA ALA A 14 -4.84 -7.82 -7.67
C ALA A 14 -3.46 -7.37 -8.21
N VAL A 15 -2.60 -8.28 -8.64
CA VAL A 15 -1.23 -7.95 -9.12
C VAL A 15 -1.16 -8.06 -10.65
N ASN A 16 -1.96 -7.29 -11.39
CA ASN A 16 -1.89 -7.27 -12.85
C ASN A 16 -1.50 -5.88 -13.38
N HIS A 17 -0.22 -5.80 -13.81
CA HIS A 17 0.43 -4.82 -14.71
C HIS A 17 0.60 -3.36 -14.19
N THR A 18 1.70 -2.63 -14.45
CA THR A 18 2.43 -2.48 -15.72
C THR A 18 3.90 -2.04 -15.47
N PHE A 19 4.81 -2.98 -15.22
CA PHE A 19 6.23 -2.76 -15.47
C PHE A 19 6.74 -3.91 -16.36
N PRO A 20 7.64 -3.66 -17.32
CA PRO A 20 8.20 -4.72 -18.14
C PRO A 20 8.84 -5.77 -17.23
N SER A 21 8.41 -7.04 -17.40
CA SER A 21 8.62 -8.16 -16.48
C SER A 21 10.07 -8.54 -16.14
N ALA A 22 11.07 -7.82 -16.65
CA ALA A 22 12.49 -8.08 -16.42
C ALA A 22 13.15 -7.08 -15.47
N GLU A 23 12.50 -5.97 -15.13
CA GLU A 23 13.14 -4.97 -14.27
C GLU A 23 13.06 -5.39 -12.81
N THR A 24 14.22 -5.60 -12.19
CA THR A 24 14.35 -5.99 -10.79
C THR A 24 15.12 -4.94 -10.01
N LEU A 25 14.73 -4.74 -8.76
CA LEU A 25 15.44 -3.85 -7.85
C LEU A 25 16.76 -4.53 -7.42
N PRO A 26 17.89 -3.80 -7.32
CA PRO A 26 19.12 -4.36 -6.81
C PRO A 26 18.92 -5.01 -5.44
N GLU A 27 19.45 -6.22 -5.26
CA GLU A 27 19.19 -7.06 -4.08
C GLU A 27 19.45 -6.34 -2.77
N ARG A 28 20.54 -5.56 -2.69
CA ARG A 28 20.89 -4.76 -1.52
C ARG A 28 19.77 -3.78 -1.12
N ILE A 29 19.14 -3.11 -2.08
CA ILE A 29 18.05 -2.17 -1.81
C ILE A 29 16.80 -2.94 -1.38
N ALA A 30 16.49 -4.06 -2.03
CA ALA A 30 15.38 -4.93 -1.63
C ALA A 30 15.54 -5.42 -0.19
N GLN A 31 16.74 -5.87 0.20
CA GLN A 31 17.07 -6.25 1.58
C GLN A 31 16.95 -5.08 2.56
N GLN A 32 17.39 -3.88 2.18
CA GLN A 32 17.22 -2.69 3.03
C GLN A 32 15.73 -2.36 3.25
N ILE A 33 14.90 -2.47 2.20
CA ILE A 33 13.45 -2.28 2.31
C ILE A 33 12.82 -3.33 3.24
N GLN A 34 13.19 -4.61 3.06
CA GLN A 34 12.71 -5.72 3.91
C GLN A 34 13.06 -5.52 5.38
N ASN A 35 14.26 -4.99 5.65
CA ASN A 35 14.74 -4.71 7.01
C ASN A 35 14.29 -3.35 7.55
N ASN A 36 13.35 -2.66 6.89
CA ASN A 36 12.86 -1.33 7.27
C ASN A 36 13.95 -0.23 7.33
N HIS A 37 15.10 -0.43 6.68
CA HIS A 37 16.17 0.56 6.56
C HIS A 37 15.88 1.57 5.44
N TYR A 38 14.76 2.29 5.55
CA TYR A 38 14.22 3.13 4.47
C TYR A 38 15.12 4.28 4.06
N VAL A 39 15.82 4.93 5.00
CA VAL A 39 16.76 6.03 4.70
C VAL A 39 17.91 5.51 3.82
N ALA A 40 18.53 4.40 4.21
CA ALA A 40 19.64 3.82 3.45
C ALA A 40 19.19 3.29 2.07
N ALA A 41 18.00 2.70 1.99
CA ALA A 41 17.41 2.28 0.71
C ALA A 41 17.13 3.47 -0.20
N TYR A 42 16.60 4.55 0.37
CA TYR A 42 16.28 5.78 -0.34
C TYR A 42 17.54 6.44 -0.91
N ASP A 43 18.59 6.59 -0.10
CA ASP A 43 19.86 7.17 -0.53
C ASP A 43 20.53 6.35 -1.64
N ALA A 44 20.52 5.02 -1.51
CA ALA A 44 21.04 4.12 -2.54
C ALA A 44 20.22 4.19 -3.84
N LEU A 45 18.89 4.30 -3.75
CA LEU A 45 18.02 4.34 -4.92
C LEU A 45 18.15 5.64 -5.71
N ARG A 46 18.47 6.76 -5.04
CA ARG A 46 18.72 8.07 -5.69
C ARG A 46 19.92 8.05 -6.65
N THR A 47 20.88 7.15 -6.46
CA THR A 47 22.07 7.06 -7.31
C THR A 47 21.84 6.20 -8.55
N LEU A 48 20.70 5.50 -8.66
CA LEU A 48 20.39 4.63 -9.78
C LEU A 48 19.74 5.39 -10.94
N PRO A 49 19.80 4.84 -12.17
CA PRO A 49 19.06 5.39 -13.31
C PRO A 49 17.56 5.51 -13.03
N ARG A 50 16.96 6.56 -13.57
CA ARG A 50 15.52 6.83 -13.43
C ARG A 50 14.72 5.90 -14.34
N SER A 51 14.36 4.74 -13.81
CA SER A 51 13.38 3.86 -14.40
C SER A 51 12.02 3.97 -13.71
N PRO A 52 10.92 3.53 -14.35
CA PRO A 52 9.60 3.57 -13.73
C PRO A 52 9.53 2.77 -12.41
N LEU A 53 10.21 1.62 -12.35
CA LEU A 53 10.32 0.83 -11.12
C LEU A 53 11.06 1.61 -10.01
N ASN A 54 12.24 2.13 -10.33
CA ASN A 54 13.06 2.86 -9.37
C ASN A 54 12.34 4.13 -8.87
N LEU A 55 11.65 4.85 -9.75
CA LEU A 55 10.87 6.03 -9.37
C LEU A 55 9.69 5.67 -8.46
N SER A 56 8.96 4.59 -8.77
CA SER A 56 7.87 4.13 -7.91
C SER A 56 8.36 3.76 -6.50
N CYS A 57 9.44 2.97 -6.42
CA CYS A 57 10.08 2.63 -5.14
C CYS A 57 10.61 3.87 -4.40
N LEU A 58 11.22 4.82 -5.13
CA LEU A 58 11.74 6.07 -4.56
C LEU A 58 10.62 6.91 -3.96
N GLY A 59 9.48 7.02 -4.63
CA GLY A 59 8.32 7.73 -4.12
C GLY A 59 7.75 7.09 -2.84
N VAL A 60 7.67 5.75 -2.78
CA VAL A 60 7.23 5.05 -1.56
C VAL A 60 8.21 5.27 -0.41
N LEU A 61 9.51 5.14 -0.68
CA LEU A 61 10.54 5.39 0.32
C LEU A 61 10.52 6.83 0.84
N ALA A 62 10.35 7.81 -0.06
CA ALA A 62 10.21 9.21 0.31
C ALA A 62 9.02 9.43 1.27
N MET A 63 7.86 8.83 1.00
CA MET A 63 6.72 8.89 1.93
C MET A 63 7.06 8.30 3.30
N ARG A 64 7.72 7.14 3.34
CA ARG A 64 8.05 6.43 4.59
C ARG A 64 9.08 7.14 5.46
N ILE A 65 9.93 7.99 4.87
CA ILE A 65 10.90 8.82 5.61
C ILE A 65 10.38 10.25 5.89
N GLY A 66 9.11 10.54 5.58
CA GLY A 66 8.49 11.85 5.84
C GLY A 66 8.74 12.92 4.76
N HIS A 67 9.30 12.56 3.61
CA HIS A 67 9.56 13.47 2.49
C HIS A 67 8.35 13.54 1.54
N ALA A 68 7.18 14.00 2.04
CA ALA A 68 5.92 13.99 1.29
C ALA A 68 5.97 14.80 -0.02
N GLU A 69 6.55 16.01 0.01
CA GLU A 69 6.68 16.88 -1.18
C GLU A 69 7.46 16.23 -2.32
N GLU A 70 8.51 15.49 -1.98
CA GLU A 70 9.28 14.79 -2.98
C GLU A 70 8.52 13.60 -3.55
N ALA A 71 7.81 12.85 -2.71
CA ALA A 71 6.95 11.77 -3.17
C ALA A 71 5.87 12.30 -4.14
N ILE A 72 5.23 13.44 -3.81
CA ILE A 72 4.26 14.11 -4.69
C ILE A 72 4.91 14.42 -6.04
N ARG A 73 6.09 15.04 -6.04
CA ARG A 73 6.80 15.39 -7.28
C ARG A 73 7.14 14.16 -8.13
N VAL A 74 7.61 13.09 -7.52
CA VAL A 74 7.95 11.84 -8.21
C VAL A 74 6.70 11.22 -8.83
N PHE A 75 5.65 10.99 -8.04
CA PHE A 75 4.43 10.36 -8.53
C PHE A 75 3.66 11.24 -9.51
N ARG A 76 3.67 12.56 -9.34
CA ARG A 76 3.09 13.51 -10.32
C ARG A 76 3.69 13.32 -11.70
N GLY A 77 5.02 13.20 -11.78
CA GLY A 77 5.72 12.99 -13.06
C GLY A 77 5.42 11.63 -13.71
N MET A 78 4.96 10.65 -12.94
CA MET A 78 4.59 9.33 -13.45
C MET A 78 3.10 9.22 -13.81
N VAL A 79 2.22 9.84 -13.02
CA VAL A 79 0.77 9.71 -13.11
C VAL A 79 0.14 10.73 -14.06
N LEU A 80 0.62 11.97 -14.08
CA LEU A 80 -0.03 13.04 -14.86
C LEU A 80 0.53 13.13 -16.28
N THR A 81 -0.32 13.54 -17.21
CA THR A 81 0.12 13.92 -18.55
C THR A 81 0.94 15.23 -18.43
N PRO A 82 2.16 15.30 -19.02
CA PRO A 82 3.02 16.48 -18.91
C PRO A 82 2.29 17.77 -19.27
N GLY A 83 2.42 18.80 -18.42
CA GLY A 83 1.79 20.11 -18.62
C GLY A 83 0.30 20.18 -18.25
N THR A 84 -0.27 19.11 -17.68
CA THR A 84 -1.70 19.06 -17.30
C THR A 84 -1.89 18.58 -15.86
N THR A 85 -3.13 18.67 -15.37
CA THR A 85 -3.59 18.03 -14.12
C THR A 85 -4.32 16.70 -14.37
N ILE A 86 -4.32 16.21 -15.61
CA ILE A 86 -5.08 15.02 -16.03
C ILE A 86 -4.22 13.77 -15.80
N CYS A 87 -4.78 12.79 -15.08
CA CYS A 87 -4.17 11.47 -14.91
C CYS A 87 -4.07 10.76 -16.27
N ARG A 88 -2.94 10.12 -16.53
CA ARG A 88 -2.78 9.30 -17.73
C ARG A 88 -3.70 8.08 -17.66
N SER A 89 -4.29 7.71 -18.79
CA SER A 89 -5.19 6.56 -18.88
C SER A 89 -4.48 5.20 -18.68
N ASP A 90 -3.16 5.16 -18.84
CA ASP A 90 -2.32 3.97 -18.67
C ASP A 90 -1.69 3.85 -17.27
N ALA A 91 -1.97 4.79 -16.37
CA ALA A 91 -1.48 4.72 -15.00
C ALA A 91 -2.18 3.59 -14.23
N GLY A 92 -1.41 2.61 -13.74
CA GLY A 92 -1.94 1.51 -12.95
C GLY A 92 -2.44 1.95 -11.57
N ASP A 93 -3.42 1.23 -11.02
CA ASP A 93 -4.06 1.55 -9.73
C ASP A 93 -3.05 1.69 -8.57
N THR A 94 -2.01 0.85 -8.53
CA THR A 94 -0.96 0.94 -7.49
C THR A 94 -0.25 2.30 -7.52
N LEU A 95 0.03 2.82 -8.71
CA LEU A 95 0.69 4.12 -8.88
C LEU A 95 -0.25 5.27 -8.49
N LEU A 96 -1.53 5.18 -8.86
CA LEU A 96 -2.57 6.14 -8.47
C LEU A 96 -2.78 6.16 -6.94
N ILE A 97 -2.85 5.00 -6.31
CA ILE A 97 -2.96 4.87 -4.84
C ILE A 97 -1.75 5.49 -4.14
N ASN A 98 -0.54 5.24 -4.64
CA ASN A 98 0.67 5.83 -4.09
C ASN A 98 0.69 7.35 -4.24
N TYR A 99 0.23 7.87 -5.40
CA TYR A 99 0.11 9.31 -5.60
C TYR A 99 -0.92 9.93 -4.66
N ALA A 100 -2.10 9.31 -4.51
CA ALA A 100 -3.12 9.75 -3.57
C ALA A 100 -2.62 9.74 -2.11
N THR A 101 -1.84 8.72 -1.74
CA THR A 101 -1.20 8.65 -0.41
C THR A 101 -0.20 9.80 -0.21
N ALA A 102 0.62 10.09 -1.22
CA ALA A 102 1.58 11.19 -1.17
C ALA A 102 0.87 12.56 -1.03
N LEU A 103 -0.20 12.78 -1.79
CA LEU A 103 -1.03 13.98 -1.67
C LEU A 103 -1.65 14.11 -0.28
N LEU A 104 -2.15 13.01 0.29
CA LEU A 104 -2.70 13.01 1.65
C LEU A 104 -1.65 13.41 2.69
N LEU A 105 -0.43 12.88 2.57
CA LEU A 105 0.71 13.23 3.44
C LEU A 105 1.20 14.67 3.26
N GLY A 106 1.05 15.22 2.05
CA GLY A 106 1.31 16.63 1.76
C GLY A 106 0.15 17.54 2.11
N ASN A 107 -0.83 17.08 2.89
CA ASN A 107 -1.99 17.86 3.32
C ASN A 107 -2.88 18.33 2.15
N LEU A 108 -3.07 17.48 1.15
CA LEU A 108 -3.91 17.73 -0.03
C LEU A 108 -5.02 16.66 -0.17
N PRO A 109 -5.96 16.56 0.79
CA PRO A 109 -7.00 15.53 0.77
C PRO A 109 -7.96 15.63 -0.43
N SER A 110 -8.20 16.83 -1.00
CA SER A 110 -9.06 16.96 -2.19
C SER A 110 -8.39 16.30 -3.39
N GLY A 111 -7.12 16.63 -3.62
CA GLY A 111 -6.34 16.02 -4.71
C GLY A 111 -6.21 14.51 -4.54
N ALA A 112 -6.08 14.01 -3.31
CA ALA A 112 -6.08 12.57 -3.06
C ALA A 112 -7.41 11.92 -3.48
N LEU A 113 -8.56 12.51 -3.15
CA LEU A 113 -9.87 11.99 -3.55
C LEU A 113 -10.06 12.01 -5.08
N ASP A 114 -9.61 13.07 -5.75
CA ASP A 114 -9.67 13.20 -7.21
C ASP A 114 -8.88 12.09 -7.89
N VAL A 115 -7.64 11.84 -7.45
CA VAL A 115 -6.81 10.75 -7.97
C VAL A 115 -7.48 9.38 -7.73
N LEU A 116 -8.03 9.14 -6.52
CA LEU A 116 -8.74 7.89 -6.24
C LEU A 116 -10.01 7.70 -7.08
N GLY A 117 -10.58 8.78 -7.64
CA GLY A 117 -11.69 8.72 -8.59
C GLY A 117 -11.33 8.05 -9.92
N ASN A 118 -10.04 8.03 -10.27
CA ASN A 118 -9.50 7.46 -11.50
C ASN A 118 -9.15 5.97 -11.40
N LEU A 119 -9.30 5.35 -10.22
CA LEU A 119 -9.00 3.93 -10.05
C LEU A 119 -9.96 3.04 -10.83
N GLN A 120 -9.42 1.99 -11.43
CA GLN A 120 -10.21 0.91 -12.03
C GLN A 120 -10.85 0.06 -10.92
N ASN A 121 -10.06 -0.38 -9.95
CA ASN A 121 -10.53 -1.06 -8.75
C ASN A 121 -10.74 -0.06 -7.60
N ARG A 122 -11.96 0.44 -7.48
CA ARG A 122 -12.34 1.42 -6.43
C ARG A 122 -12.32 0.84 -5.02
N ASP A 123 -12.45 -0.47 -4.89
CA ASP A 123 -12.56 -1.18 -3.62
C ASP A 123 -11.23 -1.80 -3.17
N ALA A 124 -10.13 -1.46 -3.84
CA ALA A 124 -8.79 -1.82 -3.39
C ALA A 124 -8.60 -1.37 -1.93
N LEU A 125 -8.19 -2.30 -1.04
CA LEU A 125 -8.09 -2.05 0.40
C LEU A 125 -7.32 -0.76 0.75
N PRO A 126 -6.18 -0.44 0.12
CA PRO A 126 -5.46 0.83 0.39
C PRO A 126 -6.26 2.08 -0.02
N ALA A 127 -7.01 2.02 -1.12
CA ALA A 127 -7.89 3.12 -1.54
C ALA A 127 -9.02 3.35 -0.52
N VAL A 128 -9.59 2.27 -0.01
CA VAL A 128 -10.61 2.31 1.05
C VAL A 128 -10.04 2.91 2.34
N GLN A 129 -8.81 2.56 2.72
CA GLN A 129 -8.13 3.13 3.89
C GLN A 129 -7.93 4.64 3.75
N ILE A 130 -7.46 5.12 2.59
CA ILE A 130 -7.29 6.55 2.31
C ILE A 130 -8.64 7.29 2.40
N ARG A 131 -9.69 6.79 1.74
CA ARG A 131 -11.04 7.39 1.82
C ARG A 131 -11.56 7.42 3.25
N SER A 132 -11.31 6.36 4.01
CA SER A 132 -11.74 6.25 5.40
C SER A 132 -11.00 7.21 6.32
N ALA A 133 -9.69 7.41 6.11
CA ALA A 133 -8.89 8.40 6.83
C ALA A 133 -9.43 9.83 6.59
N ILE A 134 -9.67 10.19 5.32
CA ILE A 134 -10.24 11.49 4.96
C ILE A 134 -11.64 11.66 5.55
N LYS A 135 -12.49 10.62 5.52
CA LYS A 135 -13.84 10.66 6.11
C LYS A 135 -13.80 10.87 7.63
N ARG A 136 -12.91 10.16 8.34
CA ARG A 136 -12.72 10.33 9.80
C ARG A 136 -12.26 11.75 10.12
N TRP A 137 -11.27 12.25 9.39
CA TRP A 137 -10.81 13.63 9.53
C TRP A 137 -11.95 14.64 9.29
N ALA A 138 -12.71 14.49 8.20
CA ALA A 138 -13.82 15.39 7.87
C ALA A 138 -14.95 15.36 8.93
N SER A 139 -15.15 14.23 9.63
CA SER A 139 -16.08 14.15 10.76
C SER A 139 -15.61 14.92 11.99
N GLY A 140 -14.31 15.20 12.12
CA GLY A 140 -13.75 16.05 13.17
C GLY A 140 -13.91 17.55 12.90
N LEU A 141 -14.29 17.94 11.68
CA LEU A 141 -14.49 19.35 11.33
C LEU A 141 -15.78 19.90 11.96
N SER A 142 -15.75 21.21 12.27
CA SER A 142 -16.95 21.95 12.68
C SER A 142 -18.02 21.87 11.59
N PHE A 143 -19.29 21.99 11.97
CA PHE A 143 -20.41 21.84 11.04
C PHE A 143 -20.25 22.68 9.76
N TRP A 144 -19.91 23.96 9.91
CA TRP A 144 -19.68 24.88 8.79
C TRP A 144 -18.49 24.49 7.94
N ARG A 145 -17.37 24.05 8.54
CA ARG A 145 -16.19 23.61 7.80
C ARG A 145 -16.42 22.30 7.06
N ARG A 146 -17.19 21.39 7.65
CA ARG A 146 -17.59 20.15 7.00
C ARG A 146 -18.48 20.42 5.78
N TRP A 147 -19.40 21.38 5.91
CA TRP A 147 -20.26 21.80 4.80
C TRP A 147 -19.45 22.46 3.68
N ASP A 148 -18.57 23.40 4.02
CA ASP A 148 -17.68 24.10 3.09
C ASP A 148 -16.75 23.12 2.35
N TRP A 149 -16.13 22.18 3.08
CA TRP A 149 -15.37 21.07 2.52
C TRP A 149 -16.20 20.23 1.53
N LYS A 150 -17.43 19.87 1.93
CA LYS A 150 -18.27 18.96 1.14
C LYS A 150 -18.78 19.60 -0.16
N LEU A 151 -19.04 20.91 -0.17
CA LEU A 151 -19.57 21.60 -1.34
C LEU A 151 -18.49 22.24 -2.21
N ASN A 152 -17.51 22.90 -1.58
CA ASN A 152 -16.54 23.72 -2.28
C ASN A 152 -15.16 23.03 -2.40
N HIS A 153 -14.96 21.87 -1.77
CA HIS A 153 -13.66 21.20 -1.68
C HIS A 153 -12.56 22.10 -1.08
N ILE A 154 -12.96 23.11 -0.30
CA ILE A 154 -12.05 24.05 0.35
C ILE A 154 -11.41 23.35 1.55
N GLU A 155 -10.09 23.18 1.45
CA GLU A 155 -9.27 22.60 2.51
C GLU A 155 -9.11 23.63 3.65
N PRO A 156 -9.36 23.25 4.91
CA PRO A 156 -9.05 24.09 6.05
C PRO A 156 -7.55 24.43 6.11
N PRO A 157 -7.16 25.61 6.62
CA PRO A 157 -5.75 25.93 6.82
C PRO A 157 -5.12 24.92 7.78
N ASN A 158 -3.89 24.50 7.49
CA ASN A 158 -3.16 23.47 8.26
C ASN A 158 -3.93 22.14 8.37
N CYS A 159 -4.65 21.73 7.32
CA CYS A 159 -5.27 20.41 7.32
C CYS A 159 -4.19 19.33 7.47
N SER A 160 -4.44 18.34 8.32
CA SER A 160 -3.54 17.20 8.50
C SER A 160 -4.43 15.99 8.73
N VAL A 161 -4.46 15.09 7.75
CA VAL A 161 -5.26 13.87 7.84
C VAL A 161 -4.42 12.80 8.52
N PRO A 162 -4.79 12.34 9.73
CA PRO A 162 -4.05 11.27 10.38
C PRO A 162 -4.20 9.98 9.59
N ILE A 163 -3.08 9.33 9.31
CA ILE A 163 -3.03 7.99 8.73
C ILE A 163 -2.55 6.99 9.77
N ASP A 164 -3.20 5.83 9.81
CA ASP A 164 -2.93 4.71 10.70
C ASP A 164 -2.49 3.45 9.93
N PHE A 165 -2.06 3.64 8.69
CA PHE A 165 -1.58 2.60 7.78
C PHE A 165 -0.21 2.95 7.23
N ALA A 166 0.53 1.94 6.76
CA ALA A 166 1.85 2.13 6.17
C ALA A 166 1.76 2.95 4.87
N PRO A 167 2.55 4.04 4.72
CA PRO A 167 2.53 4.84 3.51
C PRO A 167 3.03 4.05 2.29
N GLY A 168 2.18 4.00 1.27
CA GLY A 168 2.48 3.47 -0.05
C GLY A 168 2.70 1.96 -0.13
N ILE A 169 2.58 1.48 -1.36
CA ILE A 169 2.69 0.09 -1.76
C ILE A 169 3.91 -0.02 -2.67
N PHE A 170 4.85 -0.88 -2.32
CA PHE A 170 5.96 -1.17 -3.21
C PHE A 170 5.46 -1.92 -4.46
N PRO A 171 5.92 -1.57 -5.67
CA PRO A 171 5.54 -2.24 -6.91
C PRO A 171 6.16 -3.64 -7.09
N ILE A 172 6.91 -4.12 -6.09
CA ILE A 172 7.56 -5.41 -6.08
C ILE A 172 6.84 -6.32 -5.09
N ALA A 173 6.68 -7.61 -5.45
CA ALA A 173 6.38 -8.64 -4.49
C ALA A 173 7.59 -8.77 -3.56
N ILE A 174 7.61 -8.01 -2.48
CA ILE A 174 8.56 -8.25 -1.40
C ILE A 174 8.14 -9.58 -0.82
N GLN A 175 8.83 -10.65 -1.20
CA GLN A 175 8.64 -11.95 -0.58
C GLN A 175 8.94 -11.77 0.90
N SER A 176 7.89 -11.63 1.71
CA SER A 176 7.98 -11.69 3.15
C SER A 176 8.32 -13.14 3.51
N HIS A 177 9.59 -13.51 3.40
CA HIS A 177 10.13 -14.70 4.03
C HIS A 177 10.06 -14.50 5.55
N GLY A 178 8.88 -14.71 6.15
CA GLY A 178 8.76 -14.45 7.59
C GLY A 178 7.36 -14.44 8.20
N VAL A 179 6.38 -15.20 7.70
CA VAL A 179 5.22 -15.60 8.51
C VAL A 179 4.80 -17.02 8.12
N THR A 180 5.69 -18.00 8.33
CA THR A 180 5.32 -19.44 8.20
C THR A 180 6.12 -20.32 9.15
N LEU A 181 6.59 -19.78 10.28
CA LEU A 181 7.19 -20.60 11.34
C LEU A 181 6.23 -20.80 12.53
N ALA A 182 5.37 -19.83 12.84
CA ALA A 182 4.41 -19.97 13.94
C ALA A 182 3.29 -21.00 13.63
N GLU A 183 2.80 -21.10 12.40
CA GLU A 183 1.77 -22.10 12.05
C GLU A 183 2.35 -23.51 11.83
N SER A 184 3.62 -23.60 11.40
CA SER A 184 4.34 -24.88 11.26
C SER A 184 4.62 -25.50 12.64
N GLU A 185 5.04 -24.69 13.62
CA GLU A 185 5.32 -25.20 14.97
C GLU A 185 4.03 -25.55 15.73
N LEU A 186 2.95 -24.78 15.57
CA LEU A 186 1.67 -25.10 16.21
C LEU A 186 1.00 -26.33 15.56
N GLY A 187 1.13 -26.50 14.25
CA GLY A 187 0.69 -27.70 13.54
C GLY A 187 1.47 -28.96 13.93
N GLN A 188 2.80 -28.87 14.08
CA GLN A 188 3.63 -29.99 14.53
C GLN A 188 3.45 -30.31 16.02
N ALA A 189 3.19 -29.31 16.87
CA ALA A 189 2.92 -29.51 18.29
C ALA A 189 1.58 -30.22 18.53
N LEU A 190 0.53 -29.83 17.79
CA LEU A 190 -0.78 -30.49 17.85
C LEU A 190 -0.75 -31.94 17.31
N ASP A 191 0.05 -32.21 16.27
CA ASP A 191 0.19 -33.56 15.71
C ASP A 191 1.01 -34.52 16.62
N ARG A 192 1.93 -33.99 17.45
CA ARG A 192 2.61 -34.76 18.50
C ARG A 192 1.69 -35.07 19.69
N ALA A 193 0.82 -34.13 20.08
CA ALA A 193 -0.12 -34.35 21.18
C ALA A 193 -1.20 -35.40 20.84
N GLY A 194 -1.60 -35.51 19.56
CA GLY A 194 -2.61 -36.50 19.12
C GLY A 194 -2.12 -37.96 19.07
N ARG A 195 -0.81 -38.21 19.00
CA ARG A 195 -0.25 -39.57 18.87
C ARG A 195 -0.07 -40.32 20.19
N HIS A 196 0.02 -39.62 21.32
CA HIS A 196 0.15 -40.28 22.64
C HIS A 196 -1.17 -40.72 23.26
N SER A 197 -2.32 -40.30 22.72
CA SER A 197 -3.63 -40.60 23.33
C SER A 197 -4.31 -41.88 22.82
N LYS A 198 -3.70 -42.66 21.92
CA LYS A 198 -4.33 -43.85 21.30
C LYS A 198 -3.85 -45.21 21.81
N HIS A 199 -3.03 -45.27 22.86
CA HIS A 199 -2.49 -46.55 23.37
C HIS A 199 -3.08 -47.02 24.71
N HIS A 200 -4.23 -46.51 25.16
CA HIS A 200 -4.79 -46.88 26.47
C HIS A 200 -6.27 -47.29 26.49
N GLN A 201 -6.76 -47.89 25.40
CA GLN A 201 -8.09 -48.53 25.38
C GLN A 201 -8.02 -49.83 24.58
N LEU A 202 -7.60 -50.92 25.24
CA LEU A 202 -7.84 -52.32 24.87
C LEU A 202 -7.31 -53.20 26.00
N SER A 203 -8.02 -53.21 27.13
CA SER A 203 -7.99 -54.24 28.17
C SER A 203 -9.19 -53.98 29.07
N ASP A 204 -10.31 -54.62 28.72
CA ASP A 204 -11.28 -55.27 29.63
C ASP A 204 -12.51 -55.75 28.82
#